data_AF-A0A963DS26-F1
#
_entry.id   AF-A0A963DS26-F1
#
_cell.length_a   1.000
_cell.length_b   1.000
_cell.length_c   1.000
_cell.angle_alpha   90.00
_cell.angle_beta   90.00
_cell.angle_gamma   90.00
#
_symmetry.space_group_name_H-M   'P 1'
#
loop_
_entity.id
_entity.type
_entity.pdbx_description
1 polymer ?
#
loop_
_entity_poly.entity_id
_entity_poly.type
_entity_poly.pdbx_seq_one_letter_code
_entity_poly.pdbx_strand_id
1 'polypeptide(L)' 'MATIELILRDDNNQIIGQRSYKKYALSFNNQTVHNIEGAVDEFKNLALSDIQLDLLEAAQNSFIQDKKKN' A
#
# COMPACT_ATOMS: atom_id res chain seq x y z
N MET A 1 14.07 -11.24 -9.67
CA MET A 1 12.74 -11.05 -9.05
C MET A 1 12.37 -9.59 -9.21
N ALA A 2 11.19 -9.28 -9.73
CA ALA A 2 10.74 -7.89 -9.83
C ALA A 2 10.14 -7.46 -8.48
N THR A 3 10.24 -6.17 -8.17
CA THR A 3 9.64 -5.59 -6.96
C THR A 3 8.80 -4.38 -7.33
N ILE A 4 7.65 -4.23 -6.66
CA ILE A 4 6.82 -3.03 -6.75
C ILE A 4 6.99 -2.22 -5.47
N GLU A 5 7.20 -0.92 -5.63
CA GLU A 5 7.17 0.05 -4.54
C GLU A 5 5.88 0.86 -4.60
N LEU A 6 5.17 0.93 -3.47
CA LEU A 6 3.94 1.71 -3.33
C LEU A 6 4.12 2.78 -2.27
N ILE A 7 3.71 4.01 -2.60
CA ILE A 7 3.70 5.18 -1.73
C ILE A 7 2.30 5.78 -1.77
N LEU A 8 1.67 5.95 -0.61
CA LEU A 8 0.41 6.66 -0.47
C LEU A 8 0.68 8.11 -0.07
N ARG A 9 -0.06 9.04 -0.67
CA ARG A 9 0.05 10.47 -0.35
C ARG A 9 -1.33 11.09 -0.20
N ASP A 10 -1.41 12.10 0.66
CA ASP A 10 -2.60 12.94 0.79
C ASP A 10 -2.63 14.04 -0.31
N ASP A 11 -3.68 14.85 -0.28
CA ASP A 11 -3.87 15.97 -1.22
C ASP A 11 -2.77 17.05 -1.11
N ASN A 12 -2.01 17.07 0.00
CA ASN A 12 -0.88 17.96 0.23
C ASN A 12 0.47 17.32 -0.14
N ASN A 13 0.44 16.16 -0.82
CA ASN A 13 1.61 15.39 -1.21
C ASN A 13 2.41 14.82 -0.01
N GLN A 14 1.83 14.81 1.19
CA GLN A 14 2.42 14.21 2.39
C GLN A 14 2.23 12.70 2.37
N ILE A 15 3.26 11.95 2.77
CA ILE A 15 3.20 10.49 2.79
C ILE A 15 2.25 10.03 3.90
N ILE A 16 1.29 9.18 3.54
CA ILE A 16 0.34 8.56 4.46
C ILE A 16 0.94 7.25 5.01
N GLY A 17 0.88 7.08 6.33
CA GLY A 17 1.38 5.89 7.03
C GLY A 17 2.85 5.98 7.48
N GLN A 18 3.23 5.19 8.49
CA GLN A 18 4.61 5.19 9.02
C GLN A 18 5.61 4.42 8.14
N ARG A 19 5.13 3.51 7.29
CA ARG A 19 5.98 2.71 6.40
C ARG A 19 6.16 3.46 5.09
N SER A 20 7.19 4.29 5.04
CA SER A 20 7.48 5.21 3.94
C SER A 20 7.64 4.57 2.56
N TYR A 21 7.80 3.24 2.45
CA TYR A 21 7.79 2.49 1.19
C TYR A 21 7.33 1.05 1.46
N LYS A 22 6.21 0.60 0.87
CA LYS A 22 5.86 -0.83 0.88
C LYS A 22 6.45 -1.49 -0.37
N LYS A 23 7.31 -2.50 -0.15
CA LYS A 23 7.95 -3.29 -1.20
C LYS A 23 7.27 -4.64 -1.33
N TYR A 24 6.74 -4.93 -2.51
CA TYR A 24 6.11 -6.21 -2.83
C TYR A 24 6.99 -6.98 -3.80
N ALA A 25 7.31 -8.22 -3.45
CA ALA A 25 7.98 -9.14 -4.36
C ALA A 25 6.96 -9.71 -5.34
N LEU A 26 7.28 -9.67 -6.64
CA LEU A 26 6.52 -10.38 -7.66
C LEU A 26 7.24 -11.68 -8.02
N SER A 27 6.59 -12.80 -7.68
CA SER A 27 7.09 -14.15 -7.97
C SER A 27 6.43 -14.71 -9.23
N PHE A 28 7.03 -14.45 -10.40
CA PHE A 28 6.66 -15.16 -11.63
C PHE A 28 7.82 -16.10 -12.01
N ASN A 29 7.71 -17.36 -11.59
CA ASN A 29 8.77 -18.36 -11.75
C ASN A 29 9.00 -18.76 -13.22
N ASN A 30 7.99 -18.59 -14.08
CA ASN A 30 8.06 -18.74 -15.54
C ASN A 30 7.26 -17.61 -16.20
N GLN A 31 7.81 -16.94 -17.23
CA GLN A 31 7.23 -15.75 -17.89
C GLN A 31 6.06 -16.07 -18.85
N THR A 32 5.17 -16.99 -18.48
CA THR A 32 3.92 -17.20 -19.23
C THR A 32 2.90 -16.14 -18.84
N VAL A 33 1.98 -15.80 -19.77
CA VAL A 33 0.91 -14.81 -19.53
C VAL A 33 0.11 -15.15 -18.26
N HIS A 34 -0.28 -16.42 -18.10
CA HIS A 34 -1.03 -16.89 -16.94
C HIS A 34 -0.30 -16.66 -15.60
N ASN A 35 1.01 -16.88 -15.56
CA ASN A 35 1.79 -16.66 -14.34
C ASN A 35 1.97 -15.17 -14.02
N ILE A 36 2.04 -14.32 -15.06
CA ILE A 36 2.10 -12.87 -14.89
C ILE A 36 0.77 -12.37 -14.31
N GLU A 37 -0.37 -12.83 -14.86
CA GLU A 37 -1.70 -12.48 -14.35
C GLU A 37 -1.88 -12.91 -12.89
N GLY A 38 -1.51 -14.16 -12.55
CA GLY A 38 -1.57 -14.66 -11.19
C GLY A 38 -0.71 -13.85 -10.22
N ALA A 39 0.55 -13.55 -10.58
CA ALA A 39 1.44 -12.74 -9.74
C ALA A 39 0.91 -11.31 -9.54
N VAL A 40 0.27 -10.73 -10.56
CA VAL A 40 -0.36 -9.41 -10.47
C VAL A 40 -1.58 -9.44 -9.55
N ASP A 41 -2.41 -10.48 -9.62
CA ASP A 41 -3.58 -10.61 -8.75
C ASP A 41 -3.21 -10.86 -7.29
N GLU A 42 -2.17 -11.67 -7.03
CA GLU A 42 -1.59 -11.82 -5.69
C GLU A 42 -1.09 -10.47 -5.14
N PHE A 43 -0.35 -9.71 -5.95
CA PHE A 43 0.10 -8.36 -5.60
C PHE A 43 -1.08 -7.44 -5.25
N LYS A 44 -2.14 -7.42 -6.06
CA LYS A 44 -3.32 -6.58 -5.79
C LYS A 44 -3.94 -6.92 -4.43
N ASN A 45 -4.12 -8.19 -4.13
CA ASN A 45 -4.75 -8.62 -2.87
C ASN A 45 -3.93 -8.22 -1.64
N LEU A 46 -2.61 -8.37 -1.71
CA LEU A 46 -1.68 -7.95 -0.66
C LEU A 46 -1.67 -6.43 -0.51
N ALA A 47 -1.48 -5.70 -1.62
CA ALA A 47 -1.39 -4.25 -1.63
C ALA A 47 -2.69 -3.59 -1.16
N LEU A 48 -3.87 -4.10 -1.56
CA LEU A 48 -5.16 -3.53 -1.14
C LEU A 48 -5.37 -3.60 0.37
N SER A 49 -5.03 -4.74 0.98
CA SER A 49 -5.14 -4.93 2.44
C SER A 49 -4.23 -3.95 3.19
N ASP A 50 -3.02 -3.78 2.69
CA ASP A 50 -2.04 -2.84 3.21
C ASP A 50 -2.47 -1.38 3.06
N ILE A 51 -3.02 -1.01 1.91
CA ILE A 51 -3.54 0.34 1.64
C ILE A 51 -4.69 0.65 2.60
N GLN A 52 -5.63 -0.28 2.77
CA GLN A 52 -6.76 -0.10 3.68
C GLN A 52 -6.29 0.18 5.11
N LEU A 53 -5.31 -0.58 5.59
CA LEU A 53 -4.76 -0.40 6.94
C LEU A 53 -4.11 0.98 7.10
N ASP A 54 -3.27 1.40 6.16
CA ASP A 54 -2.59 2.70 6.23
C ASP A 54 -3.59 3.87 6.21
N LEU A 55 -4.64 3.78 5.39
CA LEU A 55 -5.69 4.80 5.32
C LEU A 55 -6.53 4.85 6.61
N LEU A 56 -6.85 3.70 7.21
CA LEU A 56 -7.56 3.64 8.49
C LEU A 56 -6.74 4.25 9.62
N GLU A 57 -5.45 3.94 9.70
CA GLU A 57 -4.54 4.53 10.70
C GLU A 57 -4.44 6.05 10.51
N ALA A 58 -4.33 6.52 9.27
CA ALA A 58 -4.28 7.95 8.96
C ALA A 58 -5.55 8.68 9.38
N ALA A 59 -6.73 8.12 9.09
CA ALA A 59 -8.02 8.67 9.49
C ALA A 59 -8.16 8.74 11.02
N GLN A 60 -7.78 7.68 11.74
CA GLN A 60 -7.79 7.66 13.21
C GLN A 60 -6.85 8.71 13.81
N ASN A 61 -5.64 8.83 13.26
CA ASN A 61 -4.67 9.82 13.71
C ASN A 61 -5.19 11.25 13.49
N SER A 62 -5.78 11.54 12.32
CA SER A 62 -6.39 12.84 12.04
C SER A 62 -7.47 13.17 13.06
N PHE A 63 -8.38 12.21 13.31
CA PHE A 63 -9.46 12.39 14.27
C PHE A 63 -8.95 12.68 15.70
N ILE A 64 -7.92 11.96 16.16
CA ILE A 64 -7.31 12.20 17.47
C ILE A 64 -6.69 13.60 17.55
N GLN A 65 -6.01 14.05 16.50
CA GLN A 65 -5.40 15.39 16.47
C GLN A 65 -6.46 16.50 16.50
N ASP A 66 -7.57 16.32 15.77
CA ASP A 66 -8.68 17.27 15.76
C ASP A 66 -9.38 17.35 17.12
N LYS A 67 -9.49 16.22 17.84
CA LYS A 67 -10.00 16.18 19.21
C LYS A 67 -9.07 16.81 20.24
N LYS A 68 -7.75 16.82 20.02
CA LYS A 68 -6.77 17.46 20.93
C LYS A 68 -6.67 18.98 20.73
N LYS A 69 -7.07 19.48 19.56
CA LYS A 69 -7.05 20.91 19.22
C LYS A 69 -8.31 21.66 19.65
N ASN A 70 -9.38 20.94 19.98
CA ASN A 70 -10.63 21.47 20.56
C ASN A 70 -10.66 21.26 22.08
#